data_AF-D1VW82-F1
#
_entry.id   AF-D1VW82-F1
#
_cell.length_a   1.000
_cell.length_b   1.000
_cell.length_c   1.000
_cell.angle_alpha   90.00
_cell.angle_beta   90.00
_cell.angle_gamma   90.00
#
_symmetry.space_group_name_H-M   'P 1'
#
loop_
_entity.id
_entity.type
_entity.pdbx_description
1 polymer ?
#
loop_
_entity_poly.entity_id
_entity_poly.type
_entity_poly.pdbx_seq_one_letter_code
_entity_poly.pdbx_strand_id
1 'polypeptide(L)'
;MEITDEQLATIMKYSLFRNLVDSTGFIDEEVLDKLKLNVRSLLESEANLDKSLLDLCLDVIYHPNMKAFGLHQLVLLYIDWTNQQEQNDSANEEDKANR
;
A
#
# COMPACT_ATOMS: atom_id res chain seq x y z
N MET A 1 4.38 1.32 15.14
CA MET A 1 3.36 1.18 14.08
C MET A 1 3.63 -0.17 13.48
N GLU A 2 2.68 -1.09 13.61
CA GLU A 2 2.73 -2.37 12.91
C GLU A 2 1.81 -2.24 11.70
N ILE A 3 2.28 -2.71 10.54
CA ILE A 3 1.51 -2.72 9.30
C ILE A 3 0.94 -4.12 9.13
N THR A 4 -0.37 -4.22 8.91
CA THR A 4 -1.06 -5.50 8.74
C THR A 4 -1.21 -5.88 7.27
N ASP A 5 -1.38 -7.17 6.99
CA ASP A 5 -1.65 -7.66 5.63
C ASP A 5 -2.91 -7.05 5.02
N GLU A 6 -3.94 -6.74 5.82
CA GLU A 6 -5.16 -6.07 5.36
C GLU A 6 -4.86 -4.64 4.84
N GLN A 7 -3.97 -3.93 5.52
CA GLN A 7 -3.52 -2.60 5.09
C GLN A 7 -2.72 -2.70 3.78
N LEU A 8 -1.84 -3.71 3.64
CA LEU A 8 -1.08 -3.97 2.41
C LEU A 8 -2.00 -4.37 1.25
N ALA A 9 -3.00 -5.22 1.50
CA ALA A 9 -4.01 -5.59 0.52
C ALA A 9 -4.85 -4.37 0.08
N THR A 10 -5.14 -3.45 1.00
CA THR A 10 -5.84 -2.19 0.69
C THR A 10 -4.98 -1.28 -0.20
N ILE A 11 -3.68 -1.15 0.10
CA ILE A 11 -2.72 -0.42 -0.74
C ILE A 11 -2.71 -1.00 -2.16
N MET A 12 -2.69 -2.32 -2.30
CA MET A 12 -2.75 -3.01 -3.60
C MET A 12 -4.08 -2.74 -4.32
N LYS A 13 -5.21 -2.92 -3.63
CA LYS A 13 -6.57 -2.74 -4.16
C LYS A 13 -6.76 -1.37 -4.81
N TYR A 14 -6.30 -0.31 -4.15
CA TYR A 14 -6.39 1.06 -4.64
C TYR A 14 -5.18 1.49 -5.46
N SER A 15 -4.18 0.62 -5.63
CA SER A 15 -2.93 0.92 -6.34
C SER A 15 -2.26 2.20 -5.84
N LEU A 16 -2.24 2.43 -4.52
CA LEU A 16 -1.87 3.73 -3.93
C LEU A 16 -0.44 4.19 -4.27
N PHE A 17 0.47 3.24 -4.51
CA PHE A 17 1.86 3.53 -4.88
C PHE A 17 2.06 3.64 -6.39
N ARG A 18 1.06 3.28 -7.21
CA ARG A 18 1.13 3.40 -8.65
C ARG A 18 1.10 4.89 -9.01
N ASN A 19 2.15 5.36 -9.68
CA ASN A 19 2.41 6.77 -10.01
C ASN A 19 2.76 7.67 -8.81
N LEU A 20 3.08 7.08 -7.64
CA LEU A 20 3.47 7.87 -6.47
C LEU A 20 4.95 8.27 -6.53
N VAL A 21 5.81 7.33 -6.89
CA VAL A 21 7.25 7.53 -6.99
C VAL A 21 7.56 7.93 -8.43
N ASP A 22 8.17 9.10 -8.59
CA ASP A 22 8.63 9.54 -9.90
C ASP A 22 9.78 8.61 -10.38
N SER A 23 10.14 8.71 -11.65
CA SER A 23 11.18 7.93 -12.35
C SER A 23 12.54 7.90 -11.63
N THR A 24 12.73 8.75 -10.62
CA THR A 24 13.95 8.92 -9.83
C THR A 24 14.02 7.98 -8.62
N GLY A 25 12.91 7.38 -8.18
CA GLY A 25 12.90 6.47 -7.03
C GLY A 25 12.97 7.13 -5.66
N PHE A 26 13.01 8.46 -5.57
CA PHE A 26 13.14 9.18 -4.30
C PHE A 26 11.78 9.37 -3.61
N ILE A 27 11.78 9.12 -2.31
CA ILE A 27 10.62 9.36 -1.43
C ILE A 27 11.00 10.48 -0.48
N ASP A 28 10.32 11.61 -0.62
CA ASP A 28 10.45 12.80 0.21
C ASP A 28 9.09 13.20 0.81
N GLU A 29 9.06 14.33 1.52
CA GLU A 29 7.82 14.84 2.12
C GLU A 29 6.80 15.30 1.06
N GLU A 30 7.25 15.75 -0.12
CA GLU A 30 6.35 16.14 -1.22
C GLU A 30 5.62 14.92 -1.77
N VAL A 31 6.32 13.79 -1.92
CA VAL A 31 5.73 12.50 -2.30
C VAL A 31 4.72 12.03 -1.25
N LEU A 32 5.03 12.19 0.03
CA LEU A 32 4.08 11.86 1.10
C LEU A 32 2.82 12.75 1.04
N ASP A 33 2.97 14.03 0.77
CA ASP A 33 1.82 14.93 0.63
C ASP A 33 0.98 14.60 -0.61
N LYS A 34 1.61 14.21 -1.73
CA LYS A 34 0.89 13.68 -2.91
C LYS A 34 0.09 12.42 -2.57
N LEU A 35 0.65 11.50 -1.76
CA LEU A 35 -0.07 10.31 -1.30
C LEU A 35 -1.32 10.69 -0.50
N LYS A 36 -1.18 11.63 0.46
CA LYS A 36 -2.31 12.10 1.27
C LYS A 36 -3.42 12.72 0.41
N LEU A 37 -3.05 13.52 -0.60
CA LEU A 37 -3.99 14.12 -1.53
C LEU A 37 -4.72 13.06 -2.37
N ASN A 38 -3.99 12.05 -2.86
CA ASN A 38 -4.57 10.96 -3.62
C ASN A 38 -5.59 10.17 -2.77
N VAL A 39 -5.19 9.75 -1.56
CA VAL A 39 -6.09 9.02 -0.65
C VAL A 39 -7.30 9.86 -0.27
N ARG A 40 -7.12 11.17 -0.04
CA ARG A 40 -8.24 12.09 0.21
C ARG A 40 -9.21 12.15 -0.98
N SER A 41 -8.69 12.25 -2.20
CA SER A 41 -9.52 12.23 -3.42
C SER A 41 -10.28 10.92 -3.57
N LEU A 42 -9.70 9.78 -3.20
CA LEU A 42 -10.37 8.48 -3.22
C LEU A 42 -11.51 8.43 -2.19
N LEU A 43 -11.26 8.89 -0.96
CA LEU A 43 -12.27 8.96 0.11
C LEU A 43 -13.44 9.89 -0.25
N GLU A 44 -13.18 10.98 -0.98
CA GLU A 44 -14.23 11.91 -1.44
C GLU A 44 -15.01 11.36 -2.64
N SER A 45 -14.42 10.47 -3.44
CA SER A 45 -15.02 9.90 -4.65
C SER A 45 -15.86 8.65 -4.41
N GLU A 46 -15.54 7.84 -3.40
CA GLU A 46 -16.30 6.61 -3.14
C GLU A 46 -17.55 6.88 -2.30
N ALA A 47 -18.73 6.69 -2.92
CA ALA A 47 -20.04 6.82 -2.27
C ALA A 47 -20.27 5.83 -1.10
N ASN A 48 -19.42 4.82 -0.98
CA ASN A 48 -19.31 3.93 0.17
C ASN A 48 -17.87 4.01 0.69
N LEU A 49 -17.63 4.80 1.73
CA LEU A 49 -16.36 4.83 2.45
C LEU A 49 -15.94 3.40 2.80
N ASP A 50 -14.93 2.86 2.10
CA ASP A 50 -14.32 1.59 2.44
C ASP A 50 -13.64 1.73 3.81
N LYS A 51 -14.13 0.95 4.78
CA LYS A 51 -13.63 1.00 6.15
C LYS A 51 -12.13 0.69 6.20
N SER A 52 -11.66 -0.27 5.39
CA SER A 52 -10.25 -0.65 5.36
C SER A 52 -9.38 0.48 4.80
N LEU A 53 -9.89 1.29 3.86
CA LEU A 53 -9.19 2.49 3.36
C LEU A 53 -9.12 3.58 4.44
N LEU A 54 -10.20 3.78 5.19
CA LEU A 54 -10.22 4.74 6.30
C LEU A 54 -9.25 4.35 7.42
N ASP A 55 -9.26 3.07 7.82
CA ASP A 55 -8.38 2.53 8.86
C ASP A 55 -6.91 2.65 8.43
N LEU A 56 -6.58 2.30 7.18
CA LEU A 56 -5.25 2.54 6.60
C LEU A 56 -4.87 4.03 6.67
N CYS A 57 -5.81 4.91 6.37
CA CYS A 57 -5.56 6.34 6.32
C CYS A 57 -5.20 6.90 7.71
N LEU A 58 -5.96 6.51 8.74
CA LEU A 58 -5.79 6.98 10.11
C LEU A 58 -4.57 6.37 10.79
N ASP A 59 -4.39 5.06 10.66
CA ASP A 59 -3.37 4.33 11.40
C ASP A 59 -1.99 4.41 10.74
N VAL A 60 -1.93 4.59 9.42
CA VAL A 60 -0.69 4.55 8.65
C VAL A 60 -0.40 5.88 7.97
N ILE A 61 -1.26 6.35 7.06
CA ILE A 61 -0.95 7.49 6.18
C ILE A 61 -0.88 8.84 6.92
N TYR A 62 -1.81 9.10 7.84
CA TYR A 62 -1.87 10.33 8.63
C TYR A 62 -1.19 10.23 10.00
N HIS A 63 -0.55 9.09 10.29
CA HIS A 63 0.11 8.90 11.57
C HIS A 63 1.25 9.91 11.75
N PRO A 64 1.48 10.50 12.95
CA PRO A 64 2.50 11.52 13.17
C PRO A 64 3.94 11.09 12.84
N ASN A 65 4.22 9.79 12.95
CA ASN A 65 5.52 9.20 12.60
C ASN A 65 5.65 8.85 11.11
N MET A 66 4.57 8.99 10.32
CA MET A 66 4.63 8.83 8.88
C MET A 66 5.27 10.06 8.25
N LYS A 67 6.51 9.87 7.83
CA LYS A 67 7.39 10.84 7.16
C LYS A 67 7.95 10.20 5.90
N ALA A 68 8.75 10.92 5.13
CA ALA A 68 9.45 10.39 3.96
C ALA A 68 10.12 9.02 4.22
N PHE A 69 10.82 8.90 5.36
CA PHE A 69 11.45 7.64 5.76
C PHE A 69 10.43 6.53 6.06
N GLY A 70 9.34 6.85 6.76
CA GLY A 70 8.28 5.89 7.06
C GLY A 70 7.58 5.39 5.80
N LEU A 71 7.31 6.28 4.85
CA LEU A 71 6.74 5.94 3.55
C LEU A 71 7.70 5.05 2.75
N HIS A 72 9.00 5.34 2.78
CA HIS A 72 10.00 4.49 2.14
C HIS A 72 10.01 3.07 2.71
N GLN A 73 9.98 2.93 4.04
CA GLN A 73 9.89 1.61 4.68
C GLN A 73 8.58 0.89 4.33
N LEU A 74 7.46 1.61 4.26
CA LEU A 74 6.17 1.05 3.88
C LEU A 74 6.18 0.54 2.43
N VAL A 75 6.79 1.27 1.50
CA VAL A 75 6.94 0.85 0.10
C VAL A 75 7.81 -0.41 0.00
N LEU A 76 8.93 -0.47 0.73
CA LEU A 76 9.78 -1.66 0.77
C LEU A 76 9.02 -2.88 1.32
N LEU A 77 8.28 -2.70 2.42
CA LEU A 77 7.45 -3.74 3.01
C LEU A 77 6.38 -4.23 2.03
N TYR A 78 5.72 -3.32 1.31
CA TYR A 78 4.73 -3.67 0.30
C TYR A 78 5.33 -4.48 -0.83
N ILE A 79 6.52 -4.11 -1.34
CA ILE A 79 7.22 -4.86 -2.40
C ILE A 79 7.55 -6.28 -1.93
N ASP A 80 8.09 -6.41 -0.71
CA ASP A 80 8.40 -7.71 -0.14
C ASP A 80 7.14 -8.58 0.01
N TRP A 81 6.07 -8.00 0.55
CA TRP A 81 4.78 -8.67 0.68
C TRP A 81 4.21 -9.10 -0.68
N THR A 82 4.25 -8.26 -1.71
CA THR A 82 3.77 -8.65 -3.06
C THR A 82 4.59 -9.80 -3.64
N ASN A 83 5.91 -9.80 -3.46
CA ASN A 83 6.77 -10.89 -3.92
C ASN A 83 6.45 -12.21 -3.19
N GLN A 84 6.11 -12.14 -1.90
CA GLN A 84 5.66 -13.30 -1.13
C GLN A 84 4.31 -13.82 -1.62
N GLN A 85 3.36 -12.95 -1.99
CA GLN A 85 2.08 -13.37 -2.56
C GLN A 85 2.28 -14.10 -3.91
N GLU A 86 3.14 -13.60 -4.78
CA GLU A 86 3.45 -14.23 -6.08
C GLU A 86 4.12 -15.61 -5.94
N GLN A 87 5.01 -15.77 -4.95
CA GLN A 87 5.63 -17.07 -4.64
C GLN A 87 4.63 -18.07 -4.08
N ASN A 88 3.68 -17.62 -3.25
CA ASN A 88 2.63 -18.48 -2.71
C ASN A 88 1.61 -18.92 -3.77
N ASP A 89 1.31 -18.07 -4.76
CA ASP A 89 0.45 -18.45 -5.89
C ASP A 89 1.14 -19.47 -6.81
N SER A 90 2.45 -19.33 -7.03
CA SER A 90 3.23 -20.26 -7.86
C SER A 90 3.35 -21.66 -7.23
N ALA A 91 3.44 -21.76 -5.90
CA ALA A 91 3.52 -23.04 -5.19
C ALA A 91 2.21 -23.84 -5.19
N ASN A 92 1.06 -23.19 -5.41
CA ASN A 92 -0.26 -23.84 -5.45
C ASN A 92 -0.63 -24.41 -6.83
N GLU A 93 0.11 -24.07 -7.90
CA GLU A 93 -0.13 -24.63 -9.23
C GLU A 93 0.52 -26.01 -9.43
N GLU A 94 1.63 -26.30 -8.76
CA GLU A 94 2.32 -27.61 -8.86
C GLU A 94 1.53 -28.76 -8.20
N ASP A 95 0.69 -28.49 -7.20
CA ASP A 95 -0.14 -29.50 -6.53
C ASP A 95 -1.44 -29.86 -7.31
N LYS A 96 -1.83 -29.03 -8.29
CA LYS A 96 -2.98 -29.33 -9.18
C LYS A 96 -2.60 -30.07 -10.45
N ALA A 97 -1.31 -30.10 -10.82
CA ALA A 97 -0.83 -30.88 -11.97
C ALA A 97 -0.55 -32.35 -11.62
N ASN A 98 -0.59 -32.72 -10.34
CA ASN A 98 -0.25 -34.06 -9.84
C ASN A 98 -1.43 -34.80 -9.18
N ARG A 99 -2.69 -34.39 -9.44
CA ARG A 99 -3.91 -35.13 -9.07
C ARG A 99 -4.76 -35.49 -10.28
#